data_AF-A0A2S9GQP4-F1
#
_entry.id   AF-A0A2S9GQP4-F1
#
_cell.length_a   1.000
_cell.length_b   1.000
_cell.length_c   1.000
_cell.angle_alpha   90.00
_cell.angle_beta   90.00
_cell.angle_gamma   90.00
#
_symmetry.space_group_name_H-M   'P 1'
#
loop_
_entity.id
_entity.type
_entity.pdbx_description
1 polymer ?
#
loop_
_entity_poly.entity_id
_entity_poly.type
_entity_poly.pdbx_seq_one_letter_code
_entity_poly.pdbx_strand_id
1 'polypeptide(L)' 'VRDGDDWILNGSKTFISSGINCDLCVVVARTDPEAGHKGFTLLVVERDMEGFTRGRKLDKMGLHSQDTSEL' A
#
# COMPACT_ATOMS: atom_id res chain seq x y z
N VAL A 1 7.72 8.52 -6.93
CA VAL A 1 8.81 9.39 -7.44
C VAL A 1 9.37 10.18 -6.27
N ARG A 2 10.68 10.47 -6.27
CA ARG A 2 11.30 11.26 -5.20
C ARG A 2 11.01 12.75 -5.44
N ASP A 3 10.58 13.45 -4.40
CA ASP A 3 10.34 14.90 -4.42
C ASP A 3 11.05 15.54 -3.22
N GLY A 4 12.25 16.08 -3.46
CA GLY A 4 13.14 16.55 -2.38
C GLY A 4 13.47 15.44 -1.37
N ASP A 5 13.00 15.63 -0.14
CA ASP A 5 13.17 14.70 0.98
C ASP A 5 12.01 13.69 1.10
N ASP A 6 10.95 13.86 0.31
CA ASP A 6 9.74 13.05 0.34
C ASP A 6 9.61 12.09 -0.85
N TRP A 7 8.64 11.18 -0.74
CA TRP A 7 8.24 10.27 -1.81
C TRP A 7 6.77 10.47 -2.16
N ILE A 8 6.49 10.78 -3.43
CA ILE A 8 5.13 10.75 -3.97
C ILE A 8 4.84 9.33 -4.47
N LEU A 9 3.88 8.67 -3.83
CA LEU A 9 3.41 7.34 -4.20
C LEU A 9 2.13 7.44 -5.03
N ASN A 10 2.13 6.73 -6.15
CA ASN A 10 0.96 6.58 -7.02
C ASN A 10 0.83 5.12 -7.42
N GLY A 11 -0.37 4.58 -7.26
CA GLY A 11 -0.69 3.20 -7.61
C GLY A 11 -1.80 2.66 -6.72
N SER A 12 -2.06 1.37 -6.86
CA SER A 12 -2.99 0.63 -6.01
C SER A 12 -2.40 -0.70 -5.58
N LYS A 13 -2.89 -1.25 -4.47
CA LYS A 13 -2.56 -2.59 -4.01
C LYS A 13 -3.83 -3.35 -3.69
N THR A 14 -3.97 -4.55 -4.25
CA THR A 14 -5.10 -5.44 -3.98
C THR A 14 -4.69 -6.56 -3.02
N PHE A 15 -5.66 -7.10 -2.28
CA PHE A 15 -5.50 -8.21 -1.34
C PHE A 15 -4.67 -7.88 -0.09
N ILE A 16 -4.84 -6.68 0.46
CA ILE A 16 -4.14 -6.28 1.68
C ILE A 16 -4.90 -6.75 2.91
N SER A 17 -4.38 -7.79 3.57
CA SER A 17 -4.84 -8.24 4.89
C SER A 17 -4.68 -7.14 5.92
N SER A 18 -5.71 -6.94 6.74
CA SER A 18 -5.81 -5.84 7.71
C SER A 18 -5.81 -4.44 7.07
N GLY A 19 -6.01 -4.31 5.75
CA GLY A 19 -5.95 -3.03 5.05
C GLY A 19 -7.00 -2.00 5.49
N ILE A 20 -8.12 -2.43 6.10
CA ILE A 20 -9.14 -1.53 6.64
C ILE A 20 -8.77 -1.04 8.04
N ASN A 21 -8.19 -1.92 8.86
CA ASN A 21 -7.96 -1.67 10.28
C ASN A 21 -6.53 -1.28 10.63
N CYS A 22 -5.56 -1.38 9.71
CA CYS A 22 -4.18 -1.01 10.01
C CYS A 22 -4.06 0.49 10.31
N ASP A 23 -3.14 0.88 11.17
CA ASP A 23 -2.72 2.29 11.31
C ASP A 23 -1.40 2.57 10.60
N LEU A 24 -0.64 1.51 10.30
CA LEU A 24 0.64 1.55 9.61
C LEU A 24 0.66 0.50 8.49
N CYS A 25 0.99 0.91 7.28
CA CYS A 25 1.13 0.03 6.12
C CYS A 25 2.57 0.06 5.59
N VAL A 26 3.16 -1.12 5.37
CA VAL A 26 4.44 -1.24 4.68
C VAL A 26 4.18 -1.50 3.20
N VAL A 27 4.50 -0.53 2.36
CA VAL A 27 4.25 -0.55 0.92
C VAL A 27 5.55 -0.82 0.17
N VAL A 28 5.52 -1.82 -0.72
CA VAL A 28 6.57 -2.00 -1.73
C VAL A 28 6.22 -1.17 -2.96
N ALA A 29 7.07 -0.18 -3.25
CA ALA A 29 6.93 0.69 -4.42
C ALA A 29 8.17 0.61 -5.31
N ARG A 30 7.98 0.74 -6.62
CA ARG A 30 9.08 0.85 -7.58
C ARG A 30 9.58 2.29 -7.59
N THR A 31 10.81 2.50 -7.11
CA THR A 31 11.47 3.80 -6.99
C THR A 31 12.49 4.05 -8.09
N ASP A 32 13.06 2.97 -8.65
CA ASP A 32 13.94 2.99 -9.82
C ASP A 32 13.43 2.00 -10.88
N PRO A 33 12.80 2.48 -11.97
CA PRO A 33 12.30 1.61 -13.03
C PRO A 33 13.38 0.81 -13.79
N GLU A 34 14.62 1.31 -13.83
CA GLU A 34 15.71 0.75 -14.64
C GLU A 34 16.53 -0.30 -13.86
N ALA A 35 16.46 -0.28 -12.53
CA ALA A 35 17.19 -1.22 -11.65
C ALA A 35 16.55 -2.63 -11.54
N GLY A 36 15.49 -2.92 -12.32
CA GLY A 36 14.80 -4.20 -12.30
C GLY A 36 14.32 -4.59 -10.90
N HIS A 37 14.67 -5.78 -10.42
CA HIS A 37 14.28 -6.26 -9.08
C HIS A 37 14.92 -5.45 -7.93
N LYS A 38 16.01 -4.71 -8.19
CA LYS A 38 16.66 -3.84 -7.19
C LYS A 38 16.00 -2.47 -7.09
N GLY A 39 15.08 -2.16 -8.00
CA GLY A 39 14.38 -0.88 -8.06
C GLY A 39 13.19 -0.74 -7.13
N PHE A 40 13.01 -1.68 -6.19
CA PHE A 40 11.92 -1.66 -5.22
C PHE A 40 12.40 -1.15 -3.86
N THR A 41 11.57 -0.36 -3.21
CA THR A 41 11.80 0.16 -1.87
C THR A 41 10.59 -0.12 -0.99
N LEU A 42 10.87 -0.43 0.28
CA LEU A 42 9.87 -0.53 1.33
C LEU A 42 9.66 0.86 1.94
N LEU A 43 8.43 1.32 1.93
CA LEU A 43 8.03 2.60 2.50
C LEU A 43 6.94 2.37 3.53
N VAL A 44 6.92 3.20 4.56
CA VAL A 44 5.93 3.14 5.62
C VAL A 44 4.93 4.26 5.39
N VAL A 45 3.66 3.90 5.29
CA VAL A 45 2.54 4.83 5.07
C VAL A 45 1.61 4.73 6.26
N GLU A 46 1.41 5.85 6.94
CA GLU A 46 0.48 5.93 8.07
C GLU A 46 -0.95 6.17 7.60
N ARG A 47 -1.89 5.76 8.45
CA ARG A 47 -3.29 6.10 8.29
C ARG A 47 -3.46 7.63 8.20
N ASP A 48 -4.41 8.05 7.37
CA ASP A 48 -4.79 9.46 7.15
C ASP A 48 -3.71 10.36 6.53
N MET A 49 -2.58 9.80 6.06
CA MET A 49 -1.67 10.52 5.18
C MET A 49 -2.41 11.00 3.92
N GLU A 50 -2.07 12.21 3.45
CA GLU A 50 -2.71 12.82 2.30
C GLU A 50 -2.62 11.91 1.05
N GLY A 51 -3.75 11.71 0.38
CA GLY A 51 -3.84 10.85 -0.81
C GLY A 51 -3.90 9.34 -0.53
N PHE A 52 -3.67 8.90 0.72
CA PHE A 52 -3.84 7.50 1.08
C PHE A 52 -5.32 7.17 1.31
N THR A 53 -5.87 6.29 0.49
CA THR A 53 -7.28 5.88 0.57
C THR A 53 -7.39 4.37 0.70
N ARG A 54 -8.52 3.89 1.21
CA ARG A 54 -8.80 2.46 1.37
C ARG A 54 -10.04 2.10 0.59
N GLY A 55 -9.97 1.00 -0.15
CA GLY A 55 -11.10 0.40 -0.80
C GLY A 55 -12.03 -0.31 0.19
N ARG A 56 -13.09 -0.91 -0.37
CA ARG A 56 -14.03 -1.73 0.41
C ARG A 56 -13.39 -3.05 0.88
N LYS A 57 -14.01 -3.67 1.89
CA LYS A 57 -13.72 -5.06 2.26
C LYS A 57 -14.08 -5.99 1.09
N LEU A 58 -13.15 -6.86 0.72
CA LEU A 58 -13.37 -7.88 -0.29
C LEU A 58 -14.24 -9.02 0.25
N ASP A 59 -15.20 -9.47 -0.56
CA ASP A 59 -15.98 -10.67 -0.30
C ASP A 59 -15.17 -11.90 -0.69
N LYS A 60 -14.87 -12.73 0.31
CA LYS A 60 -14.00 -13.91 0.19
C LYS A 60 -14.80 -15.19 0.48
N MET A 61 -14.38 -16.31 -0.10
CA MET A 61 -14.95 -17.64 0.16
C MET A 61 -14.79 -18.07 1.63
N GLY A 62 -13.74 -17.61 2.31
CA GLY A 62 -13.44 -17.90 3.71
C GLY A 62 -12.62 -16.78 4.35
N LEU A 63 -12.12 -17.00 5.58
CA LEU A 63 -11.45 -15.96 6.38
C LEU A 63 -12.30 -14.69 6.52
N HIS A 64 -13.62 -14.84 6.71
CA HIS A 64 -14.57 -13.72 6.75
C HIS A 64 -14.25 -12.68 7.84
N SER A 65 -13.61 -13.09 8.94
CA SER A 65 -13.21 -12.19 10.03
C SER A 65 -11.95 -11.38 9.71
N GLN A 66 -11.09 -11.85 8.80
CA GLN A 66 -9.92 -11.08 8.37
C GLN A 66 -10.37 -10.06 7.33
N ASP A 67 -10.23 -8.78 7.62
CA ASP A 67 -10.44 -7.77 6.59
C ASP A 67 -9.33 -7.86 5.54
N THR A 68 -9.74 -7.77 4.29
CA THR A 68 -8.86 -7.71 3.14
C THR A 68 -9.43 -6.64 2.23
N SER A 69 -8.61 -5.68 1.81
CA SER A 69 -9.06 -4.52 1.04
C SER A 69 -8.05 -4.12 -0.02
N GLU A 70 -8.43 -3.14 -0.81
CA GLU A 70 -7.53 -2.40 -1.68
C GLU A 70 -7.00 -1.16 -0.97
N LEU A 71 -5.78 -0.75 -1.32
CA LEU A 71 -5.15 0.52 -0.96
C LEU A 71 -4.89 1.33 -2.23
#